data_AF-A0A6J4R4Z5-F1
#
_entry.id   AF-A0A6J4R4Z5-F1
#
_cell.length_a   1.000
_cell.length_b   1.000
_cell.length_c   1.000
_cell.angle_alpha   90.00
_cell.angle_beta   90.00
_cell.angle_gamma   90.00
#
_symmetry.space_group_name_H-M   'P 1'
#
loop_
_entity.id
_entity.type
_entity.pdbx_description
1 polymer ?
#
loop_
_entity_poly.entity_id
_entity_poly.type
_entity_poly.pdbx_seq_one_letter_code
_entity_poly.pdbx_strand_id
1 'polypeptide(L)'
;MGRQEIEHAFANAGWDLDDCFTDVLIIGCSGDSVSLLAHEEAWRDNESVFEILDHKRIVGRWVREIPTPQQAQELLARLCRANGSVKGAVDVLE
;
A
#
# COMPACT_ATOMS: atom_id res chain seq x y z
N MET A 1 -8.26 3.66 13.96
CA MET A 1 -9.04 4.42 12.96
C MET A 1 -10.17 3.54 12.48
N GLY A 2 -11.37 4.07 12.29
CA GLY A 2 -12.44 3.35 11.61
C GLY A 2 -12.21 3.28 10.10
N ARG A 3 -12.91 2.36 9.43
CA ARG A 3 -12.79 2.15 7.98
C ARG A 3 -13.02 3.42 7.16
N GLN A 4 -14.09 4.16 7.46
CA GLN A 4 -14.41 5.43 6.78
C GLN A 4 -13.33 6.49 6.97
N GLU A 5 -12.65 6.51 8.12
CA GLU A 5 -11.53 7.43 8.36
C GLU A 5 -10.33 7.09 7.47
N ILE A 6 -10.09 5.79 7.22
CA ILE A 6 -9.03 5.33 6.33
C ILE A 6 -9.35 5.67 4.87
N GLU A 7 -10.59 5.43 4.43
CA GLU A 7 -11.06 5.80 3.08
C GLU A 7 -10.89 7.32 2.85
N HIS A 8 -11.34 8.14 3.81
CA HIS A 8 -11.13 9.59 3.77
C HIS A 8 -9.65 9.97 3.75
N ALA A 9 -8.80 9.31 4.55
CA ALA A 9 -7.38 9.60 4.60
C ALA A 9 -6.66 9.23 3.29
N PHE A 10 -7.05 8.14 2.63
CA PHE A 10 -6.55 7.75 1.32
C PHE A 10 -6.91 8.79 0.26
N ALA A 11 -8.19 9.17 0.19
CA ALA A 11 -8.66 10.19 -0.74
C ALA A 11 -7.95 11.53 -0.50
N ASN A 12 -7.78 11.94 0.77
CA ASN A 12 -7.09 13.17 1.14
C ASN A 12 -5.58 13.14 0.81
N ALA A 13 -4.96 11.96 0.86
CA ALA A 13 -3.58 11.76 0.43
C ALA A 13 -3.41 11.72 -1.10
N GLY A 14 -4.51 11.76 -1.85
CA GLY A 14 -4.53 11.80 -3.32
C GLY A 14 -4.60 10.42 -3.98
N TRP A 15 -5.03 9.38 -3.25
CA TRP A 15 -5.29 8.07 -3.83
C TRP A 15 -6.69 8.00 -4.44
N ASP A 16 -6.81 7.29 -5.56
CA ASP A 16 -8.09 6.96 -6.17
C ASP A 16 -8.62 5.68 -5.51
N LEU A 17 -9.76 5.73 -4.84
CA LEU A 17 -10.29 4.57 -4.13
C LEU A 17 -10.93 3.60 -5.13
N ASP A 18 -10.56 2.33 -5.03
CA ASP A 18 -11.16 1.26 -5.80
C ASP A 18 -12.21 0.52 -4.95
N ASP A 19 -13.46 0.52 -5.42
CA ASP A 19 -14.60 -0.06 -4.72
C ASP A 19 -14.72 -1.60 -4.92
N CYS A 20 -13.75 -2.26 -5.56
CA CYS A 20 -13.90 -3.68 -5.91
C CYS A 20 -13.80 -4.65 -4.72
N PHE A 21 -13.21 -4.25 -3.59
CA PHE A 21 -12.92 -5.16 -2.45
C PHE A 21 -13.35 -4.62 -1.09
N THR A 22 -14.39 -3.78 -1.09
CA THR A 22 -14.84 -2.99 0.06
C THR A 22 -14.96 -3.77 1.37
N ASP A 23 -15.45 -5.00 1.37
CA ASP A 23 -15.73 -5.73 2.62
C ASP A 23 -14.48 -6.19 3.40
N VAL A 24 -13.33 -6.31 2.73
CA VAL A 24 -12.11 -6.90 3.32
C VAL A 24 -10.85 -6.07 3.10
N LEU A 25 -10.87 -5.13 2.16
CA LEU A 25 -9.67 -4.42 1.71
C LEU A 25 -10.04 -3.04 1.15
N ILE A 26 -9.44 -1.99 1.69
CA ILE A 26 -9.48 -0.67 1.05
C ILE A 26 -8.27 -0.58 0.12
N ILE A 27 -8.50 -0.28 -1.15
CA ILE A 27 -7.42 -0.10 -2.13
C ILE A 27 -7.44 1.34 -2.61
N GLY A 28 -6.32 2.04 -2.44
CA GLY A 28 -6.02 3.30 -3.09
C GLY A 28 -5.10 3.05 -4.27
N CYS A 29 -5.49 3.48 -5.46
CA CYS A 29 -4.72 3.34 -6.70
C CYS A 29 -4.14 4.69 -7.13
N SER A 30 -2.98 4.64 -7.76
CA SER A 30 -2.37 5.79 -8.43
C SER A 30 -2.05 5.41 -9.88
N GLY A 31 -3.11 5.24 -10.68
CA GLY A 31 -3.02 4.66 -12.02
C GLY A 31 -2.42 3.25 -11.97
N ASP A 32 -1.65 2.89 -13.01
CA ASP A 32 -1.12 1.51 -13.17
C ASP A 32 0.20 1.22 -12.43
N SER A 33 0.69 2.12 -11.57
CA SER A 33 2.06 2.01 -11.03
C SER A 33 2.13 1.45 -9.63
N VAL A 34 1.33 1.99 -8.70
CA VAL A 34 1.34 1.60 -7.29
C VAL A 34 -0.06 1.62 -6.72
N SER A 35 -0.31 0.74 -5.75
CA SER A 35 -1.51 0.77 -4.91
C SER A 35 -1.12 0.82 -3.44
N LEU A 36 -1.96 1.42 -2.63
CA LEU A 36 -1.93 1.37 -1.18
C LEU A 36 -3.10 0.50 -0.73
N LEU A 37 -2.83 -0.47 0.12
CA LEU A 37 -3.81 -1.43 0.63
C LEU A 37 -3.93 -1.24 2.13
N ALA A 38 -5.17 -1.15 2.62
CA ALA A 38 -5.47 -1.29 4.04
C ALA A 38 -6.23 -2.61 4.23
N HIS A 39 -5.63 -3.53 4.98
CA HIS A 39 -6.24 -4.81 5.36
C HIS A 39 -7.23 -4.61 6.51
N GLU A 40 -8.12 -5.57 6.75
CA GLU A 40 -9.16 -5.45 7.77
C GLU A 40 -8.62 -5.18 9.18
N GLU A 41 -7.45 -5.70 9.49
CA GLU A 41 -6.73 -5.49 10.73
C GLU A 41 -6.44 -4.00 10.98
N ALA A 42 -6.30 -3.20 9.92
CA ALA A 42 -6.02 -1.76 10.01
C ALA A 42 -7.13 -0.97 10.72
N TRP A 43 -8.37 -1.47 10.65
CA TRP A 43 -9.52 -0.88 11.32
C TRP A 43 -10.21 -1.78 12.35
N ARG A 44 -9.92 -3.09 12.39
CA ARG A 44 -10.40 -4.00 13.44
C ARG A 44 -9.54 -4.00 14.69
N ASP A 45 -8.23 -4.14 14.52
CA ASP A 45 -7.28 -4.31 15.64
C ASP A 45 -6.63 -2.98 16.06
N ASN A 46 -7.05 -1.88 15.40
CA ASN A 46 -6.49 -0.54 15.59
C ASN A 46 -4.97 -0.46 15.32
N GLU A 47 -4.42 -1.49 14.66
CA GLU A 47 -3.06 -1.55 14.16
C GLU A 47 -3.03 -0.91 12.77
N SER A 48 -2.80 0.40 12.72
CA SER A 48 -2.79 1.17 11.45
C SER A 48 -1.58 0.82 10.58
N VAL A 49 -1.66 -0.34 9.93
CA VAL A 49 -0.64 -0.89 9.05
C VAL A 49 -1.23 -0.97 7.66
N PHE A 50 -0.50 -0.42 6.70
CA PHE A 50 -0.88 -0.32 5.30
C PHE A 50 0.20 -0.95 4.44
N GLU A 51 -0.16 -1.46 3.28
CA GLU A 51 0.77 -2.09 2.35
C GLU A 51 0.84 -1.28 1.05
N ILE A 52 2.03 -0.85 0.66
CA ILE A 52 2.31 -0.28 -0.64
C ILE A 52 2.66 -1.43 -1.59
N LEU A 53 1.87 -1.62 -2.64
CA LEU A 53 2.10 -2.60 -3.69
C LEU A 53 2.63 -1.91 -4.96
N ASP A 54 3.78 -2.37 -5.45
CA ASP A 54 4.31 -2.01 -6.76
C ASP A 54 3.88 -3.06 -7.80
N HIS A 55 2.97 -2.69 -8.69
CA HIS A 55 2.42 -3.61 -9.71
C HIS A 55 3.46 -4.06 -10.73
N LYS A 56 4.48 -3.24 -10.99
CA LYS A 56 5.51 -3.52 -12.01
C LYS A 56 6.53 -4.53 -11.51
N ARG A 57 6.80 -4.50 -10.21
CA ARG A 57 7.82 -5.35 -9.56
C ARG A 57 7.21 -6.49 -8.77
N ILE A 58 5.88 -6.47 -8.54
CA ILE A 58 5.16 -7.41 -7.67
C ILE A 58 5.82 -7.43 -6.28
N VAL A 59 6.09 -6.25 -5.70
CA VAL A 59 6.70 -6.11 -4.38
C VAL A 59 5.77 -5.29 -3.49
N GLY A 60 5.44 -5.86 -2.34
CA GLY A 60 4.69 -5.22 -1.26
C GLY A 60 5.61 -4.64 -0.18
N ARG A 61 5.18 -3.55 0.45
CA ARG A 61 5.87 -2.97 1.62
C ARG A 61 4.88 -2.44 2.64
N TRP A 62 5.06 -2.90 3.87
CA TRP A 62 4.31 -2.42 5.02
C TRP A 62 4.79 -1.04 5.49
N VAL A 63 3.84 -0.15 5.77
CA VAL A 63 4.01 1.20 6.31
C VAL A 63 2.97 1.45 7.39
N ARG A 64 3.28 2.31 8.37
CA ARG A 64 2.36 2.65 9.48
C ARG A 64 1.64 3.98 9.30
N GLU A 65 1.99 4.69 8.24
CA GLU A 65 1.43 5.99 7.89
C GLU A 65 0.93 5.90 6.45
N ILE A 66 -0.08 6.70 6.10
CA ILE A 66 -0.65 6.76 4.75
C ILE A 66 0.22 7.71 3.93
N PRO A 67 1.10 7.20 3.04
CA PRO A 67 1.91 8.07 2.19
C PRO A 67 1.05 8.68 1.09
N THR A 68 1.51 9.79 0.49
CA THR A 68 0.98 10.18 -0.83
C THR A 68 1.48 9.21 -1.91
N PRO A 69 0.80 9.13 -3.07
CA PRO A 69 1.26 8.31 -4.19
C PRO A 69 2.72 8.60 -4.60
N GLN A 70 3.13 9.87 -4.56
CA GLN A 70 4.49 10.28 -4.85
C GLN A 70 5.48 9.75 -3.80
N GLN A 71 5.16 9.90 -2.51
CA GLN A 71 6.00 9.38 -1.43
C GLN A 71 6.13 7.86 -1.49
N ALA A 72 5.06 7.14 -1.83
CA ALA A 72 5.08 5.69 -2.00
C ALA A 72 6.05 5.26 -3.12
N GLN A 73 5.99 5.93 -4.27
CA GLN A 73 6.91 5.70 -5.38
C GLN A 73 8.37 6.02 -5.00
N GLU A 74 8.60 7.11 -4.27
CA GLU A 74 9.95 7.46 -3.78
C GLU A 74 10.48 6.41 -2.80
N LEU A 75 9.64 5.90 -1.90
CA LEU A 75 10.00 4.85 -0.94
C LEU A 75 10.46 3.59 -1.68
N LEU A 76 9.68 3.17 -2.70
CA LEU A 76 10.01 2.03 -3.57
C LEU A 76 11.27 2.28 -4.41
N ALA A 77 11.46 3.50 -4.93
CA ALA A 77 12.64 3.87 -5.72
C ALA A 77 13.93 3.90 -4.89
N ARG A 78 13.87 4.36 -3.63
CA ARG A 78 15.03 4.33 -2.72
C ARG A 78 15.49 2.91 -2.44
N LEU A 79 14.56 1.96 -2.33
CA LEU A 79 14.90 0.56 -2.11
C LEU A 79 15.48 -0.10 -3.33
N CYS A 80 15.02 0.23 -4.54
CA CYS A 80 15.64 -0.25 -5.76
C CYS A 80 17.07 0.27 -5.91
N ARG A 81 17.34 1.52 -5.49
CA ARG A 81 18.71 2.07 -5.45
C ARG A 81 19.58 1.45 -4.36
N ALA A 82 19.01 1.06 -3.22
CA ALA A 82 19.73 0.35 -2.17
C ALA A 82 19.93 -1.15 -2.48
N ASN A 83 18.99 -1.77 -3.20
CA ASN A 83 19.01 -3.15 -3.67
C ASN A 83 19.40 -3.22 -5.16
N GLY A 84 20.48 -2.53 -5.54
CA GLY A 84 21.17 -2.88 -6.77
C GLY A 84 21.76 -4.29 -6.61
N SER A 85 20.98 -5.31 -6.97
CA SER A 85 21.30 -6.75 -6.96
C SER A 85 20.64 -7.59 -5.86
N VAL A 86 19.31 -7.76 -5.88
CA VAL A 86 18.71 -9.06 -5.52
C VAL A 86 17.60 -9.42 -6.50
N LYS A 87 17.94 -10.36 -7.37
CA LYS A 87 17.03 -11.15 -8.20
C LYS A 87 16.19 -12.03 -7.27
N GLY A 88 14.87 -11.87 -7.32
CA GLY A 88 13.87 -12.87 -6.90
C GLY A 88 13.98 -13.40 -5.46
N ALA A 89 13.10 -12.93 -4.59
CA ALA A 89 12.61 -13.72 -3.47
C ALA A 89 11.20 -13.22 -3.14
N VAL A 90 10.23 -13.76 -3.89
CA VAL A 90 8.89 -13.96 -3.35
C VAL A 90 9.06 -15.04 -2.28
N ASP A 91 9.28 -14.63 -1.04
CA ASP A 91 9.18 -15.53 0.11
C ASP A 91 7.69 -15.68 0.39
N VAL A 92 7.07 -16.62 -0.34
CA VAL A 92 5.79 -17.20 0.06
C VAL A 92 6.14 -18.18 1.18
N LEU A 93 5.65 -17.87 2.38
CA LEU A 93 5.60 -18.80 3.49
C LEU A 93 4.85 -20.07 3.07
N GLU A 94 5.53 -21.22 3.10
CA GLU A 94 5.00 -22.52 3.55
C GLU A 94 6.11 -23.33 4.23
#